data_AF-A0A150WNU9-F1
#
_entry.id   AF-A0A150WNU9-F1
#
_cell.length_a   1.000
_cell.length_b   1.000
_cell.length_c   1.000
_cell.angle_alpha   90.00
_cell.angle_beta   90.00
_cell.angle_gamma   90.00
#
_symmetry.space_group_name_H-M   'P 1'
#
loop_
_entity.id
_entity.type
_entity.pdbx_description
1 polymer ?
#
loop_
_entity_poly.entity_id
_entity_poly.type
_entity_poly.pdbx_seq_one_letter_code
_entity_poly.pdbx_strand_id
1 'polypeptide(L)'
;MRAHLALLIFLPLLACEKKPGYHVEEPKQIKIEELAEDIKVPSKAWDLLEFKTVGAEPEGGGHGAEGEHGGGGGGHGGGEGHGGGEGKAAPAKNYTFSEVIVYLVQKNEGVVQGEAVKIHLPKGGGKIDLSRFITNQPGTFYVGFEFPAFETATAKKVVFVSRTRKRKIGGQVFGAGCNQILDITDRFLAEMKGEGIKVNTTQERYLSVLGGTFLFSAQTPGDVLLAQVSFVNPQFQHLFCEEK
;
A
#
# COMPACT_ATOMS: atom_id res chain seq x y z
N MET A 1 -69.42 28.49 -12.34
CA MET A 1 -68.23 28.42 -11.45
C MET A 1 -67.27 27.41 -12.07
N ARG A 2 -66.15 27.85 -12.64
CA ARG A 2 -65.12 26.97 -13.23
C ARG A 2 -63.92 26.98 -12.27
N ALA A 3 -63.64 25.85 -11.65
CA ALA A 3 -62.47 25.66 -10.78
C ALA A 3 -61.29 25.23 -11.66
N HIS A 4 -60.26 26.07 -11.73
CA HIS A 4 -58.96 25.69 -12.30
C HIS A 4 -58.15 24.98 -11.22
N LEU A 5 -57.99 23.67 -11.37
CA LEU A 5 -57.08 22.85 -10.55
C LEU A 5 -55.69 22.92 -11.19
N ALA A 6 -54.80 23.73 -10.62
CA ALA A 6 -53.40 23.80 -11.02
C ALA A 6 -52.67 22.56 -10.49
N LEU A 7 -52.31 21.65 -11.40
CA LEU A 7 -51.51 20.47 -11.12
C LEU A 7 -50.03 20.89 -11.04
N LEU A 8 -49.54 21.15 -9.82
CA LEU A 8 -48.12 21.33 -9.53
C LEU A 8 -47.41 19.97 -9.65
N ILE A 9 -46.73 19.75 -10.77
CA ILE A 9 -45.84 18.60 -10.97
C ILE A 9 -44.53 18.92 -10.24
N PHE A 10 -44.35 18.35 -9.05
CA PHE A 10 -43.05 18.26 -8.40
C PHE A 10 -42.20 17.23 -9.15
N LEU A 11 -41.25 17.69 -9.97
CA LEU A 11 -40.16 16.83 -10.42
C LEU A 11 -39.22 16.60 -9.22
N PRO A 12 -39.04 15.37 -8.72
CA PRO A 12 -37.93 15.07 -7.85
C PRO A 12 -36.66 15.20 -8.70
N LEU A 13 -35.92 16.29 -8.49
CA LEU A 13 -34.52 16.35 -8.88
C LEU A 13 -33.83 15.19 -8.15
N LEU A 14 -33.60 14.09 -8.86
CA LEU A 14 -32.63 13.08 -8.49
C LEU A 14 -31.28 13.81 -8.42
N ALA A 15 -30.98 14.36 -7.26
CA ALA A 15 -29.64 14.76 -6.92
C ALA A 15 -28.79 13.48 -7.06
N CYS A 16 -27.94 13.44 -8.08
CA CYS A 16 -26.81 12.53 -8.11
C CYS A 16 -26.02 12.82 -6.83
N GLU A 17 -26.28 12.08 -5.75
CA GLU A 17 -25.42 12.07 -4.59
C GLU A 17 -24.06 11.57 -5.09
N LYS A 18 -23.13 12.52 -5.32
CA LYS A 18 -21.73 12.22 -5.58
C LYS A 18 -21.31 11.27 -4.47
N LYS A 19 -20.99 10.02 -4.83
CA LYS A 19 -20.57 9.03 -3.83
C LYS A 19 -19.35 9.61 -3.11
N PRO A 20 -19.41 9.78 -1.77
CA PRO A 20 -18.27 10.27 -1.02
C PRO A 20 -17.05 9.37 -1.28
N GLY A 21 -15.88 9.95 -1.52
CA GLY A 21 -14.66 9.21 -1.76
C GLY A 21 -13.61 9.96 -2.58
N TYR A 22 -12.52 9.27 -2.91
CA TYR A 22 -11.39 9.87 -3.62
C TYR A 22 -11.56 9.97 -5.14
N HIS A 23 -12.54 9.27 -5.72
CA HIS A 23 -12.84 9.34 -7.15
C HIS A 23 -13.60 10.63 -7.45
N VAL A 24 -12.86 11.67 -7.83
CA VAL A 24 -13.39 12.99 -8.22
C VAL A 24 -13.10 13.22 -9.70
N GLU A 25 -14.06 13.80 -10.41
CA GLU A 25 -13.99 13.98 -11.87
C GLU A 25 -12.91 15.01 -12.29
N GLU A 26 -12.73 16.08 -11.51
CA GLU A 26 -11.84 17.20 -11.88
C GLU A 26 -10.86 17.58 -10.74
N PRO A 27 -9.92 16.69 -10.36
CA PRO A 27 -8.94 17.02 -9.33
C PRO A 27 -7.86 17.96 -9.88
N LYS A 28 -7.36 18.87 -9.03
CA LYS A 28 -6.17 19.67 -9.34
C LYS A 28 -4.97 18.73 -9.53
N GLN A 29 -4.38 18.73 -10.72
CA GLN A 29 -3.26 17.85 -11.04
C GLN A 29 -1.93 18.45 -10.61
N ILE A 30 -1.10 17.64 -9.98
CA ILE A 30 0.26 17.97 -9.56
C ILE A 30 1.16 16.83 -10.06
N LYS A 31 2.21 17.17 -10.79
CA LYS A 31 3.22 16.21 -11.23
C LYS A 31 4.51 16.46 -10.46
N ILE A 32 5.04 15.42 -9.83
CA ILE A 32 6.34 15.48 -9.18
C ILE A 32 7.34 14.86 -10.16
N GLU A 33 8.28 15.67 -10.63
CA GLU A 33 9.27 15.25 -11.64
C GLU A 33 10.64 14.88 -11.03
N GLU A 34 10.82 15.15 -9.73
CA GLU A 34 12.00 14.70 -9.00
C GLU A 34 12.13 13.18 -9.07
N LEU A 35 13.24 12.71 -9.64
CA LEU A 35 13.60 11.29 -9.68
C LEU A 35 13.49 10.72 -8.27
N ALA A 36 12.81 9.58 -8.15
CA ALA A 36 12.70 8.89 -6.87
C ALA A 36 14.11 8.64 -6.33
N GLU A 37 14.39 9.12 -5.12
CA GLU A 37 15.54 8.64 -4.35
C GLU A 37 15.50 7.10 -4.32
N ASP A 38 16.67 6.45 -4.34
CA ASP A 38 16.78 5.00 -4.33
C ASP A 38 15.80 4.39 -3.32
N ILE A 39 14.99 3.42 -3.78
CA ILE A 39 13.96 2.79 -2.94
C ILE A 39 14.65 2.01 -1.81
N LYS A 40 14.71 2.62 -0.63
CA LYS A 40 15.21 1.97 0.59
C LYS A 40 14.11 1.12 1.21
N VAL A 41 14.03 -0.12 0.78
CA VAL A 41 13.12 -1.13 1.37
C VAL A 41 13.86 -1.89 2.47
N PRO A 42 13.36 -1.88 3.72
CA PRO A 42 13.92 -2.74 4.78
C PRO A 42 13.86 -4.21 4.38
N SER A 43 14.88 -5.00 4.71
CA SER A 43 14.96 -6.43 4.35
C SER A 43 13.71 -7.22 4.76
N LYS A 44 13.17 -6.96 5.95
CA LYS A 44 11.92 -7.59 6.41
C LYS A 44 10.69 -7.21 5.57
N ALA A 45 10.69 -6.05 4.92
CA ALA A 45 9.62 -5.65 4.01
C ALA A 45 9.76 -6.35 2.65
N TRP A 46 10.98 -6.67 2.20
CA TRP A 46 11.21 -7.47 0.99
C TRP A 46 10.58 -8.85 1.10
N ASP A 47 10.76 -9.54 2.23
CA ASP A 47 10.15 -10.86 2.47
C ASP A 47 8.63 -10.84 2.30
N LEU A 48 8.01 -9.70 2.65
CA LEU A 48 6.58 -9.49 2.48
C LEU A 48 6.21 -9.10 1.05
N LEU A 49 7.03 -8.37 0.31
CA LEU A 49 6.73 -7.95 -1.08
C LEU A 49 6.95 -9.05 -2.12
N GLU A 50 7.76 -10.05 -1.80
CA GLU A 50 8.07 -11.13 -2.71
C GLU A 50 6.91 -12.11 -2.88
N PHE A 51 6.68 -12.52 -4.12
CA PHE A 51 5.73 -13.59 -4.45
C PHE A 51 6.47 -14.92 -4.46
N LYS A 52 6.02 -15.88 -3.65
CA LYS A 52 6.54 -17.26 -3.71
C LYS A 52 6.20 -17.84 -5.07
N THR A 53 7.16 -18.47 -5.74
CA THR A 53 6.92 -19.12 -7.03
C THR A 53 5.98 -20.31 -6.80
N VAL A 54 4.86 -20.32 -7.50
CA VAL A 54 3.95 -21.47 -7.55
C VAL A 54 4.72 -22.62 -8.21
N GLY A 55 5.24 -23.54 -7.41
CA GLY A 55 6.09 -24.64 -7.89
C GLY A 55 7.25 -25.03 -6.96
N ALA A 56 7.52 -24.26 -5.90
CA ALA A 56 8.40 -24.74 -4.82
C ALA A 56 7.55 -25.55 -3.82
N GLU A 57 7.34 -26.83 -4.12
CA GLU A 57 6.94 -27.78 -3.09
C GLU A 57 8.03 -27.82 -2.01
N PRO A 58 7.69 -27.87 -0.71
CA PRO A 58 8.67 -28.15 0.32
C PRO A 58 9.17 -29.58 0.12
N GLU A 59 10.41 -29.73 -0.34
CA GLU A 59 11.07 -31.03 -0.30
C GLU A 59 11.12 -31.54 1.15
N GLY A 60 10.51 -32.70 1.39
CA GLY A 60 10.92 -33.61 2.47
C GLY A 60 10.36 -33.35 3.87
N GLY A 61 9.03 -33.40 4.03
CA GLY A 61 8.38 -33.57 5.35
C GLY A 61 7.77 -34.97 5.51
N GLY A 62 8.58 -36.03 5.41
CA GLY A 62 8.12 -37.42 5.45
C GLY A 62 8.57 -38.19 6.70
N HIS A 63 7.58 -38.50 7.55
CA HIS A 63 7.45 -39.63 8.47
C HIS A 63 8.43 -39.86 9.64
N GLY A 64 7.85 -39.93 10.85
CA GLY A 64 8.46 -40.58 12.01
C GLY A 64 8.19 -42.08 12.09
N ALA A 65 8.97 -42.78 12.91
CA ALA A 65 8.57 -43.88 13.81
C ALA A 65 9.81 -44.45 14.52
N GLU A 66 9.59 -44.88 15.77
CA GLU A 66 10.52 -45.45 16.74
C GLU A 66 11.02 -46.87 16.35
N GLY A 67 12.14 -47.33 16.95
CA GLY A 67 12.30 -48.75 17.32
C GLY A 67 13.51 -49.55 16.79
N GLU A 68 14.52 -49.70 17.66
CA GLU A 68 15.39 -50.87 17.95
C GLU A 68 16.34 -51.58 16.94
N HIS A 69 17.62 -51.58 17.36
CA HIS A 69 18.64 -52.65 17.42
C HIS A 69 18.87 -53.67 16.29
N GLY A 70 20.12 -53.72 15.81
CA GLY A 70 20.76 -54.91 15.23
C GLY A 70 22.08 -54.57 14.53
N GLY A 71 23.22 -55.06 15.06
CA GLY A 71 24.56 -54.74 14.56
C GLY A 71 25.07 -55.61 13.40
N GLY A 72 26.27 -55.27 12.92
CA GLY A 72 27.10 -56.18 12.12
C GLY A 72 27.77 -55.55 10.88
N GLY A 73 29.07 -55.25 11.01
CA GLY A 73 30.15 -55.65 10.09
C GLY A 73 30.14 -55.21 8.61
N GLY A 74 31.07 -54.28 8.31
CA GLY A 74 32.12 -54.46 7.29
C GLY A 74 31.78 -54.35 5.79
N GLY A 75 32.54 -53.53 5.06
CA GLY A 75 32.71 -53.69 3.61
C GLY A 75 33.04 -52.40 2.85
N HIS A 76 34.27 -52.32 2.33
CA HIS A 76 34.75 -51.33 1.36
C HIS A 76 33.92 -51.28 0.07
N GLY A 77 33.82 -50.09 -0.54
CA GLY A 77 33.40 -49.94 -1.94
C GLY A 77 33.36 -48.48 -2.37
N GLY A 78 34.42 -48.03 -3.05
CA GLY A 78 34.47 -46.71 -3.69
C GLY A 78 33.44 -46.58 -4.82
N GLY A 79 32.91 -45.38 -4.98
CA GLY A 79 32.00 -45.00 -6.05
C GLY A 79 31.93 -43.49 -6.16
N GLU A 80 32.78 -42.93 -7.02
CA GLU A 80 32.66 -41.57 -7.52
C GLU A 80 31.33 -41.44 -8.28
N GLY A 81 30.37 -40.75 -7.68
CA GLY A 81 29.09 -40.40 -8.27
C GLY A 81 29.00 -38.90 -8.48
N HIS A 82 29.55 -38.41 -9.60
CA HIS A 82 29.24 -37.10 -10.15
C HIS A 82 27.76 -37.09 -10.59
N GLY A 83 26.86 -36.73 -9.67
CA GLY A 83 25.48 -36.39 -9.95
C GLY A 83 25.32 -34.89 -9.97
N GLY A 84 25.77 -34.24 -11.04
CA GLY A 84 25.45 -32.85 -11.34
C GLY A 84 23.96 -32.72 -11.57
N GLY A 85 23.19 -32.58 -10.50
CA GLY A 85 21.83 -32.07 -10.57
C GLY A 85 21.92 -30.64 -11.06
N GLU A 86 21.74 -30.44 -12.36
CA GLU A 86 21.33 -29.17 -12.94
C GLU A 86 19.99 -28.80 -12.30
N GLY A 87 20.06 -28.21 -11.11
CA GLY A 87 18.95 -27.47 -10.54
C GLY A 87 18.60 -26.41 -11.57
N LYS A 88 17.50 -26.63 -12.30
CA LYS A 88 16.88 -25.62 -13.16
C LYS A 88 16.78 -24.35 -12.31
N ALA A 89 17.70 -23.42 -12.55
CA ALA A 89 17.66 -22.12 -11.92
C ALA A 89 16.26 -21.57 -12.19
N ALA A 90 15.52 -21.27 -11.12
CA ALA A 90 14.25 -20.59 -11.26
C ALA A 90 14.48 -19.34 -12.13
N PRO A 91 13.58 -19.04 -13.09
CA PRO A 91 13.77 -17.90 -13.97
C PRO A 91 13.98 -16.65 -13.12
N ALA A 92 15.05 -15.91 -13.41
CA ALA A 92 15.38 -14.68 -12.70
C ALA A 92 14.17 -13.74 -12.76
N LYS A 93 13.65 -13.34 -11.60
CA LYS A 93 12.55 -12.38 -11.52
C LYS A 93 13.11 -11.00 -11.88
N ASN A 94 12.58 -10.41 -12.95
CA ASN A 94 12.90 -9.04 -13.31
C ASN A 94 12.06 -8.08 -12.45
N TYR A 95 12.73 -7.14 -11.79
CA TYR A 95 12.08 -6.09 -11.02
C TYR A 95 12.08 -4.80 -11.83
N THR A 96 10.91 -4.20 -12.01
CA THR A 96 10.75 -2.96 -12.77
C THR A 96 10.02 -1.91 -11.95
N PHE A 97 10.44 -0.66 -12.02
CA PHE A 97 9.75 0.43 -11.33
C PHE A 97 8.57 0.96 -12.15
N SER A 98 7.43 1.14 -11.49
CA SER A 98 6.21 1.68 -12.08
C SER A 98 5.78 2.97 -11.38
N GLU A 99 4.94 3.75 -12.04
CA GLU A 99 4.36 4.97 -11.50
C GLU A 99 3.24 4.67 -10.51
N VAL A 100 2.96 5.62 -9.63
CA VAL A 100 1.83 5.56 -8.68
C VAL A 100 1.22 6.94 -8.56
N ILE A 101 -0.10 6.98 -8.48
CA ILE A 101 -0.86 8.22 -8.40
C ILE A 101 -1.55 8.26 -7.04
N VAL A 102 -1.51 9.42 -6.39
CA VAL A 102 -2.09 9.64 -5.07
C VAL A 102 -3.16 10.72 -5.15
N TYR A 103 -4.30 10.46 -4.55
CA TYR A 103 -5.42 11.39 -4.47
C TYR A 103 -5.58 11.88 -3.03
N LEU A 104 -5.71 13.19 -2.85
CA LEU A 104 -6.10 13.81 -1.58
C LEU A 104 -7.41 14.54 -1.82
N VAL A 105 -8.50 14.08 -1.22
CA VAL A 105 -9.85 14.60 -1.49
C VAL A 105 -10.52 15.03 -0.20
N GLN A 106 -10.94 16.28 -0.12
CA GLN A 106 -11.57 16.79 1.09
C GLN A 106 -12.93 16.13 1.31
N LYS A 107 -13.25 15.80 2.57
CA LYS A 107 -14.61 15.48 2.98
C LYS A 107 -15.27 16.71 3.61
N ASN A 108 -14.51 17.46 4.39
CA ASN A 108 -14.91 18.74 4.95
C ASN A 108 -14.21 19.86 4.18
N GLU A 109 -14.97 20.90 3.84
CA GLU A 109 -14.46 22.03 3.08
C GLU A 109 -13.23 22.66 3.75
N GLY A 110 -12.23 22.99 2.95
CA GLY A 110 -11.05 23.72 3.37
C GLY A 110 -9.97 22.88 4.06
N VAL A 111 -10.17 21.56 4.24
CA VAL A 111 -9.15 20.65 4.83
C VAL A 111 -7.99 20.37 3.88
N VAL A 112 -8.27 20.25 2.58
CA VAL A 112 -7.26 20.09 1.52
C VAL A 112 -7.13 21.44 0.80
N GLN A 113 -5.95 21.76 0.26
CA GLN A 113 -5.74 22.93 -0.58
C GLN A 113 -6.48 22.74 -1.92
N GLY A 114 -7.70 23.27 -1.98
CA GLY A 114 -8.67 22.96 -3.04
C GLY A 114 -9.55 21.77 -2.67
N GLU A 115 -10.46 21.37 -3.56
CA GLU A 115 -11.42 20.29 -3.25
C GLU A 115 -10.80 18.88 -3.36
N ALA A 116 -9.95 18.70 -4.37
CA ALA A 116 -9.28 17.44 -4.66
C ALA A 116 -7.94 17.70 -5.34
N VAL A 117 -6.92 16.93 -4.96
CA VAL A 117 -5.58 16.97 -5.55
C VAL A 117 -5.21 15.59 -6.05
N LYS A 118 -4.74 15.50 -7.30
CA LYS A 118 -4.21 14.28 -7.93
C LYS A 118 -2.71 14.47 -8.14
N ILE A 119 -1.91 13.66 -7.46
CA ILE A 119 -0.45 13.75 -7.42
C ILE A 119 0.11 12.58 -8.23
N HIS A 120 0.74 12.88 -9.36
CA HIS A 120 1.46 11.91 -10.18
C HIS A 120 2.89 11.78 -9.66
N LEU A 121 3.24 10.60 -9.16
CA LEU A 121 4.61 10.26 -8.80
C LEU A 121 5.28 9.51 -9.96
N PRO A 122 6.59 9.71 -10.17
CA PRO A 122 7.31 9.08 -11.26
C PRO A 122 7.48 7.57 -11.03
N LYS A 123 8.12 6.87 -11.97
CA LYS A 123 8.47 5.46 -11.80
C LYS A 123 9.30 5.25 -10.53
N GLY A 124 8.88 4.31 -9.71
CA GLY A 124 9.47 4.04 -8.40
C GLY A 124 8.80 4.83 -7.27
N GLY A 125 8.00 5.83 -7.61
CA GLY A 125 7.20 6.62 -6.70
C GLY A 125 7.95 7.81 -6.10
N GLY A 126 7.76 8.10 -4.81
CA GLY A 126 8.41 9.26 -4.21
C GLY A 126 7.87 9.69 -2.85
N LYS A 127 8.19 10.93 -2.48
CA LYS A 127 7.86 11.54 -1.18
C LYS A 127 6.84 12.65 -1.37
N ILE A 128 5.76 12.60 -0.58
CA ILE A 128 4.72 13.61 -0.54
C ILE A 128 4.83 14.36 0.78
N ASP A 129 5.14 15.65 0.69
CA ASP A 129 5.02 16.57 1.82
C ASP A 129 3.56 17.03 1.98
N LEU A 130 2.89 16.49 3.00
CA LEU A 130 1.50 16.79 3.30
C LEU A 130 1.26 18.24 3.71
N SER A 131 2.27 18.98 4.21
CA SER A 131 2.10 20.39 4.57
C SER A 131 1.80 21.29 3.35
N ARG A 132 2.14 20.81 2.15
CA ARG A 132 1.84 21.49 0.89
C ARG A 132 0.40 21.33 0.43
N PHE A 133 -0.36 20.40 1.02
CA PHE A 133 -1.68 20.02 0.52
C PHE A 133 -2.76 20.02 1.59
N ILE A 134 -2.39 19.80 2.86
CA ILE A 134 -3.32 19.77 3.98
C ILE A 134 -3.25 21.11 4.69
N THR A 135 -4.41 21.73 4.92
CA THR A 135 -4.49 23.02 5.62
C THR A 135 -4.55 22.82 7.14
N ASN A 136 -4.57 23.91 7.89
CA ASN A 136 -4.76 23.88 9.34
C ASN A 136 -6.24 23.75 9.76
N GLN A 137 -7.18 23.60 8.82
CA GLN A 137 -8.59 23.45 9.16
C GLN A 137 -8.89 22.03 9.71
N PRO A 138 -9.57 21.93 10.87
CA PRO A 138 -10.01 20.64 11.39
C PRO A 138 -11.05 19.98 10.49
N GLY A 139 -10.85 18.72 10.17
CA GLY A 139 -11.82 17.95 9.41
C GLY A 139 -11.27 16.64 8.88
N THR A 140 -11.99 16.05 7.95
CA THR A 140 -11.72 14.74 7.37
C THR A 140 -11.39 14.89 5.90
N PHE A 141 -10.51 14.04 5.41
CA PHE A 141 -10.24 13.88 3.99
C PHE A 141 -9.96 12.41 3.68
N TYR A 142 -10.03 12.08 2.39
CA TYR A 142 -9.77 10.75 1.85
C TYR A 142 -8.42 10.73 1.15
N VAL A 143 -7.71 9.63 1.30
CA VAL A 143 -6.49 9.34 0.55
C VAL A 143 -6.74 8.14 -0.35
N GLY A 144 -6.63 8.37 -1.65
CA GLY A 144 -6.71 7.34 -2.67
C GLY A 144 -5.36 7.06 -3.29
N PHE A 145 -5.21 5.86 -3.83
CA PHE A 145 -4.03 5.45 -4.57
C PHE A 145 -4.47 4.73 -5.84
N GLU A 146 -3.84 5.08 -6.94
CA GLU A 146 -3.93 4.30 -8.18
C GLU A 146 -2.53 3.82 -8.52
N PHE A 147 -2.37 2.50 -8.54
CA PHE A 147 -1.17 1.85 -9.00
C PHE A 147 -1.53 1.08 -10.27
N PRO A 148 -1.32 1.65 -11.47
CA PRO A 148 -1.81 1.07 -12.73
C PRO A 148 -1.38 -0.38 -12.94
N ALA A 149 -0.21 -0.76 -12.43
CA ALA A 149 0.28 -2.14 -12.48
C ALA A 149 -0.64 -3.16 -11.80
N PHE A 150 -1.52 -2.76 -10.87
CA PHE A 150 -2.52 -3.64 -10.28
C PHE A 150 -3.64 -4.05 -11.24
N GLU A 151 -3.89 -3.35 -12.33
CA GLU A 151 -4.98 -3.70 -13.24
C GLU A 151 -4.72 -5.02 -13.96
N THR A 152 -3.47 -5.26 -14.33
CA THR A 152 -3.02 -6.45 -15.08
C THR A 152 -2.29 -7.48 -14.21
N ALA A 153 -2.12 -7.19 -12.92
CA ALA A 153 -1.40 -8.07 -12.01
C ALA A 153 -2.17 -9.35 -11.66
N THR A 154 -1.46 -10.47 -11.67
CA THR A 154 -1.95 -11.77 -11.18
C THR A 154 -1.92 -11.85 -9.66
N ALA A 155 -1.01 -11.12 -9.02
CA ALA A 155 -0.92 -11.00 -7.56
C ALA A 155 -0.51 -9.57 -7.15
N LYS A 156 -1.03 -9.12 -6.01
CA LYS A 156 -0.88 -7.74 -5.52
C LYS A 156 -0.43 -7.78 -4.08
N LYS A 157 0.49 -6.90 -3.70
CA LYS A 157 0.89 -6.69 -2.32
C LYS A 157 1.07 -5.21 -2.01
N VAL A 158 0.65 -4.83 -0.82
CA VAL A 158 0.88 -3.50 -0.24
C VAL A 158 1.40 -3.66 1.17
N VAL A 159 2.64 -3.23 1.38
CA VAL A 159 3.31 -3.24 2.68
C VAL A 159 3.45 -1.82 3.18
N PHE A 160 3.08 -1.56 4.42
CA PHE A 160 3.24 -0.26 5.06
C PHE A 160 4.35 -0.29 6.09
N VAL A 161 5.33 0.58 5.94
CA VAL A 161 6.42 0.82 6.89
C VAL A 161 6.10 2.12 7.64
N SER A 162 5.58 1.98 8.85
CA SER A 162 5.23 3.14 9.67
C SER A 162 6.48 3.84 10.20
N ARG A 163 6.50 5.17 10.07
CA ARG A 163 7.57 6.03 10.58
C ARG A 163 7.08 6.99 11.66
N THR A 164 5.91 6.72 12.24
CA THR A 164 5.30 7.59 13.26
C THR A 164 5.10 6.88 14.57
N ARG A 165 5.14 7.65 15.66
CA ARG A 165 4.94 7.14 17.01
C ARG A 165 3.48 6.75 17.20
N LYS A 166 3.22 5.68 17.98
CA LYS A 166 1.85 5.42 18.47
C LYS A 166 1.44 6.56 19.39
N ARG A 167 0.23 7.07 19.23
CA ARG A 167 -0.29 8.18 20.04
C ARG A 167 -1.64 7.80 20.63
N LYS A 168 -1.87 8.17 21.89
CA LYS A 168 -3.19 8.08 22.52
C LYS A 168 -3.87 9.45 22.41
N ILE A 169 -4.96 9.53 21.64
CA ILE A 169 -5.70 10.75 21.37
C ILE A 169 -7.16 10.51 21.70
N GLY A 170 -7.72 11.26 22.65
CA GLY A 170 -9.13 11.09 23.07
C GLY A 170 -9.46 9.67 23.54
N GLY A 171 -8.51 8.99 24.21
CA GLY A 171 -8.69 7.62 24.71
C GLY A 171 -8.38 6.51 23.71
N GLN A 172 -8.28 6.82 22.41
CA GLN A 172 -7.99 5.84 21.35
C GLN A 172 -6.52 5.88 20.94
N VAL A 173 -5.98 4.73 20.52
CA VAL A 173 -4.59 4.62 20.04
C VAL A 173 -4.58 4.76 18.52
N PHE A 174 -3.78 5.68 18.01
CA PHE A 174 -3.56 5.92 16.59
C PHE A 174 -2.12 5.57 16.19
N GLY A 175 -2.01 5.03 14.98
CA GLY A 175 -0.75 4.66 14.34
C GLY A 175 -0.21 3.29 14.73
N ALA A 176 0.67 2.79 13.87
CA ALA A 176 1.29 1.48 14.03
C ALA A 176 2.52 1.51 14.95
N GLY A 177 3.17 2.66 15.11
CA GLY A 177 4.40 2.80 15.89
C GLY A 177 5.65 2.77 15.03
N CYS A 178 6.78 3.16 15.64
CA CYS A 178 8.03 3.32 14.92
C CYS A 178 8.50 2.03 14.26
N ASN A 179 8.86 2.14 12.98
CA ASN A 179 9.49 1.11 12.16
C ASN A 179 8.70 -0.21 12.14
N GLN A 180 7.39 -0.13 12.35
CA GLN A 180 6.52 -1.29 12.19
C GLN A 180 6.26 -1.52 10.71
N ILE A 181 6.47 -2.77 10.29
CA ILE A 181 6.24 -3.22 8.93
C ILE A 181 4.97 -4.07 8.98
N LEU A 182 3.97 -3.67 8.19
CA LEU A 182 2.66 -4.29 8.18
C LEU A 182 2.31 -4.70 6.75
N ASP A 183 1.91 -5.95 6.55
CA ASP A 183 1.15 -6.31 5.36
C ASP A 183 -0.25 -5.72 5.51
N ILE A 184 -0.60 -4.78 4.64
CA ILE A 184 -1.91 -4.12 4.63
C ILE A 184 -2.69 -4.45 3.36
N THR A 185 -2.26 -5.43 2.56
CA THR A 185 -2.77 -5.71 1.22
C THR A 185 -4.30 -5.79 1.19
N ASP A 186 -4.90 -6.68 1.99
CA ASP A 186 -6.35 -6.90 1.97
C ASP A 186 -7.12 -5.66 2.40
N ARG A 187 -6.69 -5.03 3.50
CA ARG A 187 -7.34 -3.82 4.02
C ARG A 187 -7.22 -2.68 3.02
N PHE A 188 -6.04 -2.48 2.45
CA PHE A 188 -5.77 -1.46 1.46
C PHE A 188 -6.65 -1.63 0.23
N LEU A 189 -6.70 -2.83 -0.34
CA LEU A 189 -7.53 -3.12 -1.52
C LEU A 189 -9.03 -2.94 -1.22
N ALA A 190 -9.49 -3.25 -0.01
CA ALA A 190 -10.85 -2.97 0.41
C ALA A 190 -11.15 -1.46 0.47
N GLU A 191 -10.24 -0.65 1.04
CA GLU A 191 -10.40 0.80 1.10
C GLU A 191 -10.37 1.45 -0.29
N MET A 192 -9.50 0.98 -1.19
CA MET A 192 -9.40 1.50 -2.57
C MET A 192 -10.61 1.15 -3.44
N LYS A 193 -11.36 0.09 -3.11
CA LYS A 193 -12.66 -0.19 -3.75
C LYS A 193 -13.79 0.71 -3.24
N GLY A 194 -13.59 1.35 -2.08
CA GLY A 194 -14.56 2.20 -1.41
C GLY A 194 -14.24 3.67 -1.57
N GLU A 195 -14.25 4.40 -0.44
CA GLU A 195 -14.03 5.85 -0.42
C GLU A 195 -12.53 6.24 -0.43
N GLY A 196 -11.63 5.27 -0.32
CA GLY A 196 -10.22 5.48 0.01
C GLY A 196 -9.98 5.52 1.53
N ILE A 197 -8.72 5.71 1.92
CA ILE A 197 -8.34 5.76 3.34
C ILE A 197 -8.85 7.06 3.95
N LYS A 198 -9.84 6.95 4.82
CA LYS A 198 -10.41 8.09 5.56
C LYS A 198 -9.51 8.50 6.72
N VAL A 199 -9.07 9.75 6.74
CA VAL A 199 -8.19 10.30 7.77
C VAL A 199 -8.68 11.66 8.26
N ASN A 200 -8.21 12.08 9.43
CA ASN A 200 -8.71 13.27 10.12
C ASN A 200 -7.55 14.18 10.58
N THR A 201 -7.72 15.49 10.43
CA THR A 201 -6.68 16.48 10.77
C THR A 201 -6.65 16.89 12.23
N THR A 202 -7.70 16.62 13.02
CA THR A 202 -7.74 16.98 14.44
C THR A 202 -6.61 16.33 15.21
N GLN A 203 -5.78 17.13 15.89
CA GLN A 203 -4.60 16.67 16.62
C GLN A 203 -3.65 15.83 15.75
N GLU A 204 -3.60 16.16 14.44
CA GLU A 204 -2.67 15.58 13.48
C GLU A 204 -2.81 14.05 13.36
N ARG A 205 -4.02 13.51 13.61
CA ARG A 205 -4.28 12.06 13.56
C ARG A 205 -3.91 11.43 12.22
N TYR A 206 -4.12 12.16 11.13
CA TYR A 206 -3.75 11.71 9.78
C TYR A 206 -2.27 11.35 9.66
N LEU A 207 -1.36 12.05 10.36
CA LEU A 207 0.07 11.73 10.33
C LEU A 207 0.36 10.42 11.03
N SER A 208 -0.33 10.11 12.13
CA SER A 208 -0.17 8.81 12.80
C SER A 208 -0.62 7.63 11.92
N VAL A 209 -1.54 7.86 10.98
CA VAL A 209 -2.04 6.82 10.07
C VAL A 209 -1.19 6.71 8.81
N LEU A 210 -0.87 7.84 8.17
CA LEU A 210 -0.22 7.88 6.85
C LEU A 210 1.30 8.01 6.94
N GLY A 211 1.82 8.55 8.05
CA GLY A 211 3.23 8.88 8.20
C GLY A 211 4.10 7.63 8.19
N GLY A 212 4.80 7.44 7.08
CA GLY A 212 5.48 6.21 6.73
C GLY A 212 5.60 6.04 5.23
N THR A 213 5.92 4.82 4.81
CA THR A 213 6.11 4.45 3.41
C THR A 213 5.18 3.30 3.04
N PHE A 214 4.35 3.52 2.02
CA PHE A 214 3.58 2.48 1.36
C PHE A 214 4.42 1.90 0.24
N LEU A 215 4.61 0.58 0.24
CA LEU A 215 5.36 -0.17 -0.75
C LEU A 215 4.38 -1.02 -1.55
N PHE A 216 4.42 -0.88 -2.87
CA PHE A 216 3.52 -1.55 -3.80
C PHE A 216 4.31 -2.59 -4.59
N SER A 217 3.75 -3.78 -4.72
CA SER A 217 4.32 -4.86 -5.53
C SER A 217 3.22 -5.56 -6.32
N ALA A 218 3.40 -5.64 -7.64
CA ALA A 218 2.46 -6.23 -8.58
C ALA A 218 3.17 -7.31 -9.40
N GLN A 219 2.68 -8.55 -9.34
CA GLN A 219 3.19 -9.64 -10.16
C GLN A 219 2.50 -9.67 -11.51
N THR A 220 3.26 -9.64 -12.60
CA THR A 220 2.81 -9.97 -13.95
C THR A 220 3.47 -11.27 -14.41
N PRO A 221 3.08 -11.86 -15.55
CA PRO A 221 3.64 -13.14 -16.00
C PRO A 221 5.17 -13.18 -16.18
N GLY A 222 5.84 -12.04 -16.33
CA GLY A 222 7.30 -11.97 -16.52
C GLY A 222 8.06 -11.07 -15.53
N ASP A 223 7.36 -10.16 -14.84
CA ASP A 223 7.99 -9.11 -14.05
C ASP A 223 7.31 -8.92 -12.69
N VAL A 224 8.04 -8.29 -11.77
CA VAL A 224 7.47 -7.72 -10.55
C VAL A 224 7.61 -6.20 -10.64
N LEU A 225 6.47 -5.51 -10.68
CA LEU A 225 6.45 -4.05 -10.71
C LEU A 225 6.39 -3.49 -9.30
N LEU A 226 7.25 -2.52 -9.03
CA LEU A 226 7.42 -1.90 -7.72
C LEU A 226 7.18 -0.39 -7.77
N ALA A 227 6.61 0.15 -6.70
CA ALA A 227 6.57 1.59 -6.43
C ALA A 227 6.52 1.85 -4.93
N GLN A 228 6.85 3.07 -4.51
CA GLN A 228 6.69 3.49 -3.12
C GLN A 228 6.07 4.89 -2.98
N VAL A 229 5.32 5.10 -1.92
CA VAL A 229 4.82 6.44 -1.54
C VAL A 229 5.16 6.70 -0.09
N SER A 230 6.00 7.70 0.17
CA SER A 230 6.31 8.15 1.52
C SER A 230 5.57 9.44 1.86
N PHE A 231 4.81 9.46 2.95
CA PHE A 231 4.20 10.68 3.45
C PHE A 231 5.02 11.28 4.57
N VAL A 232 5.30 12.57 4.46
CA VAL A 232 5.98 13.36 5.50
C VAL A 232 5.25 14.65 5.75
N ASN A 233 5.57 15.27 6.87
CA ASN A 233 5.21 16.66 7.13
C ASN A 233 6.35 17.32 7.94
N PRO A 234 7.19 18.17 7.32
CA PRO A 234 8.32 18.81 7.97
C PRO A 234 7.95 19.68 9.18
N GLN A 235 6.71 20.18 9.24
CA GLN A 235 6.25 20.98 10.38
C GLN A 235 6.03 20.13 11.65
N PHE A 236 5.82 18.82 11.49
CA PHE A 236 5.52 17.91 12.59
C PHE A 236 6.56 16.78 12.71
N GLN A 237 7.84 17.06 12.44
CA GLN A 237 8.93 16.07 12.54
C GLN A 237 8.98 15.34 13.89
N HIS A 238 8.60 16.01 14.98
CA HIS A 238 8.56 15.41 16.32
C HIS A 238 7.56 14.23 16.46
N LEU A 239 6.59 14.10 15.54
CA LEU A 239 5.65 12.98 15.49
C LEU A 239 6.23 11.76 14.76
N PHE A 240 7.29 11.97 13.97
CA PHE A 240 8.02 10.93 13.27
C PHE A 240 9.12 10.34 14.17
N CYS A 241 9.55 9.14 13.79
CA CYS A 241 10.64 8.43 14.44
C CYS A 241 11.94 8.74 13.70
N GLU A 242 13.05 8.74 14.43
CA GLU A 242 14.38 8.84 13.82
C GLU A 242 14.63 7.62 12.92
N GLU A 243 15.22 7.86 11.76
CA GLU A 243 15.69 6.79 10.90
C GLU A 243 16.87 6.10 11.59
N LYS A 244 16.80 4.77 11.70
CA LYS A 244 17.88 3.93 12.23
C LYS A 244 18.61 3.23 11.09
#